data_AF-A0A2N1PXA7-F1
#
_entry.id   AF-A0A2N1PXA7-F1
#
_cell.length_a   1.000
_cell.length_b   1.000
_cell.length_c   1.000
_cell.angle_alpha   90.00
_cell.angle_beta   90.00
_cell.angle_gamma   90.00
#
_symmetry.space_group_name_H-M   'P 1'
#
loop_
_entity.id
_entity.type
_entity.pdbx_description
1 polymer ?
#
loop_
_entity_poly.entity_id
_entity_poly.type
_entity_poly.pdbx_seq_one_letter_code
_entity_poly.pdbx_strand_id
1 'polypeptide(L)' 'TKFAITIDHDTIEDDTVTIRERDTMSQVRIKIEDLKAYIEEAIQF' A
#
# COMPACT_ATOMS: atom_id res chain seq x y z
N THR A 1 5.78 -11.85 -6.71
CA THR A 1 5.17 -10.83 -5.82
C THR A 1 5.10 -9.52 -6.59
N LYS A 2 3.87 -9.00 -6.80
CA LYS A 2 3.58 -7.88 -7.71
C LYS A 2 3.53 -6.50 -7.03
N PHE A 3 3.42 -6.45 -5.71
CA PHE A 3 3.34 -5.23 -4.91
C PHE A 3 4.49 -5.15 -3.91
N ALA A 4 5.00 -3.95 -3.67
CA ALA A 4 5.94 -3.61 -2.60
C ALA A 4 5.27 -2.56 -1.70
N ILE A 5 5.26 -2.78 -0.38
CA ILE A 5 4.67 -1.85 0.58
C ILE A 5 5.83 -1.24 1.37
N THR A 6 5.93 0.08 1.34
CA THR A 6 6.90 0.84 2.12
C THR A 6 6.22 1.36 3.38
N ILE A 7 6.82 1.02 4.52
CA ILE A 7 6.39 1.40 5.87
C ILE A 7 7.55 2.20 6.48
N ASP A 8 7.41 3.52 6.50
CA ASP A 8 8.39 4.44 7.10
C ASP A 8 7.94 4.90 8.49
N HIS A 9 8.78 5.65 9.22
CA HIS A 9 8.42 6.21 10.53
C HIS A 9 7.19 7.14 10.47
N ASP A 10 7.01 7.86 9.35
CA ASP A 10 5.78 8.65 9.10
C ASP A 10 4.51 7.80 9.10
N THR A 11 4.62 6.49 8.87
CA THR A 11 3.47 5.57 8.96
C THR A 11 2.92 5.47 10.37
N ILE A 12 3.79 5.63 11.38
CA ILE A 12 3.41 5.54 12.80
C ILE A 12 2.81 6.86 13.29
N GLU A 13 3.19 7.99 12.69
CA GLU A 13 2.64 9.32 13.04
C GLU A 13 1.39 9.68 12.23
N ASP A 14 1.32 9.32 10.94
CA ASP A 14 0.24 9.71 10.02
C ASP A 14 -0.68 8.54 9.60
N ASP A 15 -0.47 7.33 10.12
CA ASP A 15 -1.24 6.12 9.77
C ASP A 15 -1.36 5.89 8.25
N THR A 16 -0.31 6.21 7.49
CA THR A 16 -0.29 6.10 6.02
C THR A 16 0.87 5.26 5.52
N VAL A 17 0.60 4.41 4.53
CA VAL A 17 1.57 3.54 3.88
C VAL A 17 1.67 3.85 2.39
N THR A 18 2.83 3.59 1.81
CA THR A 18 3.01 3.74 0.36
C THR A 18 3.07 2.36 -0.28
N ILE A 19 2.16 2.09 -1.20
CA ILE A 19 2.15 0.88 -2.02
C ILE A 19 2.76 1.21 -3.36
N ARG A 20 3.70 0.38 -3.79
CA ARG A 20 4.34 0.45 -5.10
C ARG A 20 4.05 -0.81 -5.90
N GLU A 21 3.48 -0.64 -7.07
CA GLU A 21 3.29 -1.73 -8.03
C GLU A 21 4.52 -1.94 -8.89
N ARG A 22 4.92 -3.21 -9.03
CA ARG A 22 6.08 -3.58 -9.84
C ARG A 22 5.78 -3.53 -11.34
N ASP A 23 4.56 -3.89 -11.74
CA ASP A 23 4.18 -4.01 -13.15
C ASP A 23 3.85 -2.64 -13.77
N THR A 24 3.15 -1.77 -13.02
CA THR A 24 2.70 -0.46 -13.51
C THR A 24 3.63 0.70 -13.14
N MET A 25 4.68 0.46 -12.34
CA MET A 25 5.56 1.49 -11.76
C MET A 25 4.80 2.56 -10.95
N SER A 26 3.54 2.29 -10.58
CA SER A 26 2.68 3.23 -9.85
C SER A 26 3.00 3.21 -8.36
N GLN A 27 2.89 4.37 -7.72
CA GLN A 27 3.03 4.55 -6.28
C GLN A 27 1.79 5.25 -5.75
N VAL A 28 1.15 4.64 -4.76
CA VAL A 28 -0.08 5.15 -4.14
C VAL A 28 0.14 5.21 -2.64
N ARG A 29 -0.07 6.39 -2.04
CA ARG A 29 -0.11 6.54 -0.59
C ARG A 29 -1.55 6.42 -0.14
N ILE A 30 -1.82 5.43 0.70
CA ILE A 30 -3.13 5.21 1.28
C ILE A 30 -3.00 5.12 2.80
N LYS A 31 -4.10 5.33 3.50
CA LYS A 31 -4.12 5.11 4.95
C LYS A 31 -4.07 3.62 5.28
N ILE A 32 -3.56 3.28 6.46
CA ILE A 32 -3.55 1.92 7.00
C ILE A 32 -4.97 1.35 7.13
N GLU A 33 -5.94 2.19 7.48
CA GLU A 33 -7.36 1.82 7.55
C GLU A 33 -7.88 1.32 6.19
N ASP A 34 -7.48 1.95 5.09
CA ASP A 34 -7.86 1.56 3.72
C ASP A 34 -6.96 0.46 3.13
N LEU A 35 -5.77 0.23 3.71
CA LEU A 35 -4.80 -0.77 3.25
C LEU A 35 -5.39 -2.16 3.17
N LYS A 36 -6.18 -2.54 4.18
CA LYS A 36 -6.76 -3.87 4.25
C LYS A 36 -7.73 -4.13 3.09
N ALA A 37 -8.62 -3.17 2.83
CA ALA A 37 -9.58 -3.24 1.73
C ALA A 37 -8.86 -3.23 0.37
N TYR A 38 -7.85 -2.38 0.21
CA TYR A 38 -7.05 -2.28 -1.00
C TYR A 38 -6.33 -3.61 -1.33
N ILE A 39 -5.71 -4.23 -0.32
CA ILE A 39 -5.03 -5.51 -0.49
C ILE A 39 -6.04 -6.64 -0.75
N GLU A 40 -7.18 -6.67 -0.06
CA GLU A 40 -8.22 -7.67 -0.33
C GLU A 40 -8.73 -7.59 -1.77
N GLU A 41 -9.00 -6.38 -2.29
CA GLU A 41 -9.39 -6.16 -3.69
C GLU A 41 -8.28 -6.57 -4.66
N ALA A 42 -7.02 -6.21 -4.36
CA ALA A 42 -5.87 -6.53 -5.20
C ALA A 42 -5.50 -8.02 -5.24
N ILE A 43 -5.81 -8.77 -4.16
CA ILE A 43 -5.54 -10.22 -4.06
C ILE A 43 -6.71 -11.06 -4.59
N GLN A 44 -7.93 -10.51 -4.73
CA GLN A 44 -9.13 -11.24 -5.15
C GLN A 44 -9.16 -11.74 -6.61
N PHE A 45 -8.01 -11.89 -7.26
CA PHE A 45 -7.84 -12.40 -8.62
C PHE A 45 -7.71 -13.93 -8.71
#